data_AF-A0A382HNQ0-F1
#
_entry.id   AF-A0A382HNQ0-F1
#
_cell.length_a   1.000
_cell.length_b   1.000
_cell.length_c   1.000
_cell.angle_alpha   90.00
_cell.angle_beta   90.00
_cell.angle_gamma   90.00
#
_symmetry.space_group_name_H-M   'P 1'
#
loop_
_entity.id
_entity.type
_entity.pdbx_description
1 polymer ?
#
loop_
_entity_poly.entity_id
_entity_poly.type
_entity_poly.pdbx_seq_one_letter_code
_entity_poly.pdbx_strand_id
1 'polypeptide(L)' 'VIILAGGFGTRLSEYTESLPKPMIRIGGKPILWHIMETFANFGHIDFYLALGYKAELIK' A
#
# COMPACT_ATOMS: atom_id res chain seq x y z
N VAL A 1 -2.67 11.20 7.77
CA VAL A 1 -1.37 10.56 7.45
C VAL A 1 -1.22 10.46 5.94
N ILE A 2 -0.07 10.85 5.39
CA ILE A 2 0.22 10.67 3.96
C ILE A 2 1.06 9.40 3.81
N ILE A 3 0.60 8.46 2.98
CA ILE A 3 1.31 7.22 2.65
C ILE A 3 1.83 7.34 1.21
N LEU A 4 3.15 7.35 1.06
CA LEU A 4 3.81 7.35 -0.24
C LEU A 4 3.85 5.92 -0.78
N ALA A 5 3.04 5.64 -1.79
CA ALA A 5 2.82 4.30 -2.34
C ALA A 5 3.12 4.21 -3.84
N GLY A 6 3.80 5.22 -4.41
CA GLY A 6 4.06 5.35 -5.85
C GLY A 6 5.36 4.78 -6.40
N GLY A 7 6.08 3.93 -5.65
CA GLY A 7 7.34 3.34 -6.14
C GLY A 7 7.14 2.39 -7.33
N PHE A 8 8.06 2.40 -8.30
CA PHE A 8 8.03 1.58 -9.53
C PHE A 8 8.11 0.04 -9.34
N GLY A 9 8.15 -0.48 -8.12
CA GLY A 9 8.15 -1.93 -7.86
C GLY A 9 9.45 -2.69 -8.20
N THR A 10 10.42 -2.07 -8.87
CA THR A 10 11.61 -2.70 -9.48
C THR A 10 12.48 -3.59 -8.60
N ARG A 11 12.55 -3.37 -7.27
CA ARG A 11 13.32 -4.23 -6.34
C ARG A 11 12.64 -5.56 -5.97
N LEU A 12 11.38 -5.76 -6.33
CA LEU A 12 10.61 -6.98 -6.02
C LEU A 12 9.84 -7.47 -7.26
N SER A 13 10.36 -7.14 -8.45
CA SER A 13 9.68 -7.34 -9.74
C SER A 13 9.42 -8.82 -10.03
N GLU A 14 10.25 -9.75 -9.54
CA GLU A 14 10.05 -11.20 -9.70
C GLU A 14 8.74 -11.72 -9.07
N TYR A 15 8.12 -10.98 -8.15
CA TYR A 15 6.88 -11.38 -7.45
C TYR A 15 5.70 -10.42 -7.66
N THR A 16 5.86 -9.31 -8.39
CA THR A 16 4.86 -8.20 -8.41
C THR A 16 4.45 -7.71 -9.80
N GLU A 17 4.61 -8.52 -10.85
CA GLU A 17 4.17 -8.14 -12.20
C GLU A 17 2.67 -7.87 -12.33
N SER A 18 1.83 -8.40 -11.43
CA SER A 18 0.37 -8.21 -11.47
C SER A 18 -0.15 -7.23 -10.42
N LEU A 19 0.47 -7.14 -9.24
CA LEU A 19 -0.09 -6.43 -8.08
C LEU A 19 0.85 -5.35 -7.51
N PRO A 20 0.38 -4.13 -7.20
CA PRO A 20 1.20 -3.11 -6.55
C PRO A 20 1.71 -3.58 -5.18
N LYS A 21 2.94 -3.20 -4.80
CA LYS A 21 3.51 -3.54 -3.48
C LYS A 21 2.61 -3.22 -2.28
N PRO A 22 1.93 -2.05 -2.21
CA PRO A 22 0.99 -1.76 -1.12
C PRO A 22 -0.14 -2.79 -0.96
N MET A 23 -0.47 -3.51 -2.03
CA MET A 23 -1.57 -4.48 -2.08
C MET A 23 -1.14 -5.92 -1.77
N ILE A 24 0.16 -6.20 -1.62
CA ILE A 24 0.65 -7.52 -1.22
C ILE A 24 -0.02 -7.94 0.08
N ARG A 25 -0.55 -9.16 0.15
CA ARG A 25 -1.25 -9.66 1.33
C ARG A 25 -0.26 -10.24 2.34
N ILE A 26 -0.41 -9.82 3.59
CA ILE A 26 0.24 -10.41 4.77
C ILE A 26 -0.88 -10.82 5.73
N GLY A 27 -0.90 -12.08 6.16
CA GLY A 27 -1.95 -12.57 7.07
C GLY A 27 -3.38 -12.37 6.55
N GLY A 28 -3.57 -12.47 5.23
CA GLY A 28 -4.89 -12.32 4.58
C GLY A 28 -5.30 -10.90 4.20
N LYS A 29 -4.63 -9.86 4.73
CA LYS A 29 -4.93 -8.44 4.46
C LYS A 29 -3.75 -7.71 3.77
N PRO A 30 -3.99 -6.69 2.93
CA PRO A 30 -2.92 -5.92 2.29
C PRO A 30 -1.95 -5.26 3.28
N ILE A 31 -0.68 -5.12 2.92
CA ILE A 31 0.31 -4.33 3.70
C ILE A 31 -0.23 -2.94 4.03
N LEU A 32 -0.87 -2.29 3.07
CA LEU A 32 -1.48 -0.97 3.26
C LEU A 32 -2.49 -0.95 4.42
N TRP A 33 -3.28 -2.02 4.58
CA TRP A 33 -4.24 -2.14 5.68
C TRP A 33 -3.52 -2.18 7.04
N HIS A 34 -2.45 -2.96 7.16
CA HIS A 34 -1.66 -3.05 8.41
C HIS A 34 -1.04 -1.71 8.79
N ILE A 35 -0.56 -0.95 7.80
CA ILE A 35 -0.03 0.41 8.02
C ILE A 35 -1.13 1.33 8.54
N MET A 36 -2.29 1.33 7.87
CA MET A 36 -3.43 2.16 8.27
C MET A 36 -3.95 1.79 9.66
N GLU A 37 -4.07 0.50 9.98
CA GLU A 37 -4.46 0.01 11.32
C GLU A 37 -3.48 0.51 12.39
N THR A 38 -2.18 0.44 12.12
CA THR A 38 -1.15 0.92 13.04
C THR A 38 -1.35 2.40 13.37
N PHE A 39 -1.55 3.25 12.36
CA PHE A 39 -1.79 4.68 12.56
C PHE A 39 -3.17 4.98 13.18
N ALA A 40 -4.19 4.19 12.87
CA ALA A 40 -5.52 4.31 13.46
C ALA A 40 -5.49 4.08 14.97
N ASN A 41 -4.65 3.17 15.46
CA ASN A 41 -4.43 2.97 16.90
C ASN A 41 -3.85 4.22 17.61
N PHE A 42 -3.25 5.14 16.87
CA PHE A 42 -2.80 6.45 17.38
C PHE A 42 -3.80 7.59 17.10
N GLY A 43 -5.03 7.28 16.70
CA GLY A 43 -6.08 8.26 16.44
C GLY A 43 -6.03 8.90 15.05
N HIS A 44 -5.17 8.43 14.15
CA HIS A 44 -5.13 8.92 12.78
C HIS A 44 -6.06 8.10 11.88
N ILE A 45 -7.19 8.69 11.49
CA ILE A 45 -8.21 8.03 10.65
C ILE A 45 -8.29 8.58 9.23
N ASP A 46 -7.70 9.75 8.97
CA ASP A 46 -7.62 10.35 7.64
C ASP A 46 -6.32 9.97 6.94
N PHE A 47 -6.44 9.24 5.83
CA PHE A 47 -5.31 8.76 5.04
C PHE A 47 -5.33 9.31 3.62
N TYR A 48 -4.18 9.80 3.18
CA TYR A 48 -3.97 10.27 1.82
C TYR A 48 -2.91 9.39 1.16
N LEU A 49 -3.28 8.72 0.08
CA LEU A 49 -2.40 7.82 -0.66
C LEU A 49 -1.80 8.54 -1.86
N ALA A 50 -0.51 8.83 -1.80
CA ALA A 50 0.25 9.29 -2.95
C ALA A 50 0.63 8.06 -3.79
N LEU A 51 -0.32 7.65 -4.64
CA LEU A 51 -0.16 6.54 -5.57
C LEU A 51 0.63 6.97 -6.81
N GLY A 52 1.30 6.00 -7.43
CA GLY A 52 2.07 6.19 -8.66
C GLY A 52 1.79 5.05 -9.61
N TYR A 53 2.79 4.21 -9.88
CA TYR A 53 2.63 3.04 -10.75
C TYR A 53 1.44 2.16 -10.33
N LYS A 54 0.56 1.85 -11.29
CA LYS A 54 -0.65 1.00 -11.12
C LYS A 54 -1.66 1.48 -10.06
N ALA A 55 -1.84 2.80 -9.93
CA ALA A 55 -2.80 3.40 -9.00
C ALA A 55 -4.24 2.90 -9.18
N GLU A 56 -4.62 2.50 -10.40
CA GLU A 56 -5.94 1.98 -10.76
C GLU A 56 -6.33 0.69 -10.02
N LEU A 57 -5.36 -0.08 -9.55
CA LEU A 57 -5.60 -1.35 -8.83
C LEU A 57 -5.85 -1.16 -7.32
N ILE A 58 -5.76 0.07 -6.82
CA ILE A 58 -5.87 0.41 -5.38
C ILE A 58 -7.24 1.07 -5.08
N LYS A 59 -8.15 1.14 -6.06
CA LYS A 59 -9.46 1.79 -5.93
C LYS A 59 -10.53 0.89 -5.30
#